data_AF-A0A8J7XPG6-F1
#
_entry.id   AF-A0A8J7XPG6-F1
#
_cell.length_a   1.000
_cell.length_b   1.000
_cell.length_c   1.000
_cell.angle_alpha   90.00
_cell.angle_beta   90.00
_cell.angle_gamma   90.00
#
_symmetry.space_group_name_H-M   'P 1'
#
loop_
_entity.id
_entity.type
_entity.pdbx_description
1 polymer ?
#
loop_
_entity_poly.entity_id
_entity_poly.type
_entity_poly.pdbx_seq_one_letter_code
_entity_poly.pdbx_strand_id
1 'polypeptide(L)'
;MSGFNNPILLAIIVLFVAIGILLLLMLRKRKEESADLDYRVFFILGISFFPLGIVFIAADIPVGFIFFVLGIVYLVIGLTNRDKWKK
;
A
#
# COMPACT_ATOMS: atom_id res chain seq x y z
N MET A 1 -24.03 21.63 10.03
CA MET A 1 -23.05 20.55 10.26
C MET A 1 -23.71 19.22 9.93
N SER A 2 -23.76 18.84 8.65
CA SER A 2 -24.33 17.57 8.19
C SER A 2 -23.32 16.45 8.46
N GLY A 3 -23.69 15.60 9.41
CA GLY A 3 -22.83 14.62 10.05
C GLY A 3 -22.26 13.54 9.12
N PHE A 4 -21.19 12.96 9.63
CA PHE A 4 -20.43 11.79 9.21
C PHE A 4 -21.27 10.49 9.06
N ASN A 5 -22.50 10.54 8.55
CA ASN A 5 -23.39 9.39 8.38
C ASN A 5 -23.19 8.69 7.02
N ASN A 6 -21.94 8.59 6.56
CA ASN A 6 -21.62 7.82 5.36
C ASN A 6 -20.90 6.54 5.79
N PRO A 7 -21.59 5.38 5.86
CA PRO A 7 -21.01 4.13 6.35
C PRO A 7 -19.78 3.70 5.55
N ILE A 8 -19.69 4.12 4.29
CA ILE A 8 -18.54 3.90 3.40
C ILE A 8 -17.31 4.64 3.92
N LEU A 9 -17.46 5.89 4.36
CA LEU A 9 -16.36 6.70 4.89
C LEU A 9 -15.83 6.11 6.21
N LEU A 10 -16.73 5.64 7.09
CA LEU A 10 -16.36 4.96 8.33
C LEU A 10 -15.60 3.66 8.06
N ALA A 11 -16.05 2.84 7.09
CA ALA A 11 -15.35 1.63 6.70
C ALA A 11 -13.94 1.92 6.16
N ILE A 12 -13.77 2.98 5.37
CA ILE A 12 -12.47 3.42 4.87
C ILE A 12 -11.54 3.85 6.01
N ILE A 13 -12.04 4.64 6.97
CA ILE A 13 -11.26 5.07 8.13
C ILE A 13 -10.81 3.87 8.96
N VAL A 14 -11.71 2.93 9.24
CA VAL A 14 -11.40 1.69 9.98
C VAL A 14 -10.33 0.88 9.26
N LEU A 15 -10.42 0.75 7.93
CA LEU A 15 -9.42 0.06 7.12
C LEU A 15 -8.04 0.73 7.21
N PHE A 16 -7.97 2.06 7.08
CA PHE A 16 -6.70 2.79 7.22
C PHE A 16 -6.10 2.68 8.62
N VAL A 17 -6.93 2.73 9.67
CA VAL A 17 -6.48 2.51 11.05
C VAL A 17 -5.95 1.10 11.23
N ALA A 18 -6.63 0.08 10.70
CA ALA A 18 -6.18 -1.31 10.76
C ALA A 18 -4.85 -1.52 10.01
N ILE A 19 -4.69 -0.93 8.83
CA ILE A 19 -3.43 -0.94 8.06
C ILE A 19 -2.32 -0.24 8.84
N GLY A 20 -2.61 0.93 9.43
CA GLY A 20 -1.66 1.67 10.25
C GLY A 20 -1.18 0.86 11.46
N ILE A 21 -2.09 0.17 12.16
CA ILE A 21 -1.76 -0.73 13.27
C ILE A 21 -0.91 -1.90 12.78
N LEU A 22 -1.28 -2.54 11.67
CA LEU A 22 -0.53 -3.66 11.10
C LEU A 22 0.91 -3.27 10.73
N LEU A 23 1.08 -2.10 10.11
CA LEU A 23 2.38 -1.54 9.78
C LEU A 23 3.20 -1.23 11.04
N LEU A 24 2.57 -0.67 12.08
CA LEU A 24 3.22 -0.34 13.34
C LEU A 24 3.68 -1.62 14.08
N LEU A 25 2.87 -2.68 14.05
CA LEU A 25 3.24 -4.00 14.58
C LEU A 25 4.38 -4.64 13.78
N MET A 26 4.35 -4.57 12.45
CA MET A 26 5.44 -5.06 11.59
C MET A 26 6.76 -4.29 11.84
N LEU A 27 6.69 -2.97 11.97
CA LEU A 27 7.86 -2.13 12.26
C LEU A 27 8.42 -2.41 13.67
N ARG A 28 7.55 -2.63 14.66
CA ARG A 28 7.97 -2.99 16.01
C ARG A 28 8.66 -4.36 16.05
N LYS A 29 8.16 -5.34 15.30
CA LYS A 29 8.76 -6.68 15.18
C LYS A 29 10.10 -6.66 14.44
N ARG A 30 10.26 -5.81 13.41
CA ARG A 30 11.54 -5.58 12.70
C ARG A 30 12.58 -4.80 13.50
N LYS A 31 12.25 -4.25 14.67
CA LYS A 31 13.24 -3.58 15.52
C LYS A 31 14.05 -4.59 16.36
N GLU A 32 13.53 -5.81 16.54
CA GLU A 32 14.21 -6.90 17.24
C GLU A 32 15.03 -7.80 16.31
N GLU A 33 14.63 -7.93 15.05
CA GLU A 33 15.44 -8.56 14.01
C GLU A 33 15.86 -7.50 13.02
N SER A 34 17.17 -7.19 12.95
CA SER A 34 17.84 -6.38 11.92
C SER A 34 17.72 -7.02 10.52
N ALA A 35 16.53 -7.45 10.14
CA ALA A 35 16.22 -8.06 8.87
C ALA A 35 16.18 -6.94 7.84
N ASP A 36 17.32 -6.75 7.17
CA ASP A 36 17.48 -5.93 5.97
C ASP A 36 16.18 -5.98 5.16
N LEU A 37 15.55 -4.82 5.02
CA LEU A 37 14.26 -4.68 4.39
C LEU A 37 14.45 -5.00 2.91
N ASP A 38 13.92 -6.12 2.44
CA ASP A 38 14.04 -6.48 1.03
C ASP A 38 13.18 -5.56 0.18
N TYR A 39 13.81 -4.58 -0.45
CA TYR A 39 13.13 -3.60 -1.29
C TYR A 39 12.48 -4.22 -2.53
N ARG A 40 12.80 -5.48 -2.87
CA ARG A 40 12.11 -6.26 -3.89
C ARG A 40 10.62 -6.41 -3.57
N VAL A 41 10.23 -6.45 -2.29
CA VAL A 41 8.82 -6.54 -1.89
C VAL A 41 8.03 -5.32 -2.39
N PHE A 42 8.58 -4.11 -2.31
CA PHE A 42 7.91 -2.91 -2.86
C PHE A 42 7.78 -3.00 -4.37
N PHE A 43 8.79 -3.52 -5.07
CA PHE A 43 8.69 -3.71 -6.52
C PHE A 43 7.57 -4.69 -6.91
N ILE A 44 7.46 -5.83 -6.21
CA ILE A 44 6.41 -6.83 -6.43
C ILE A 44 5.02 -6.25 -6.12
N LEU A 45 4.88 -5.50 -5.02
CA LEU A 45 3.64 -4.80 -4.68
C LEU A 45 3.28 -3.76 -5.75
N GLY A 46 4.28 -3.03 -6.25
CA GLY A 46 4.11 -2.07 -7.33
C GLY A 46 3.60 -2.70 -8.63
N ILE A 47 4.25 -3.77 -9.10
CA ILE A 47 3.83 -4.54 -10.29
C ILE A 47 2.45 -5.16 -10.11
N SER A 48 2.05 -5.50 -8.88
CA SER A 48 0.71 -6.04 -8.61
C SER A 48 -0.36 -4.93 -8.59
N PHE A 49 -0.11 -3.83 -7.87
CA PHE A 49 -1.12 -2.80 -7.62
C PHE A 49 -1.30 -1.83 -8.78
N PHE A 50 -0.25 -1.56 -9.55
CA PHE A 50 -0.33 -0.69 -10.72
C PHE A 50 -1.34 -1.17 -11.76
N PRO A 51 -1.25 -2.40 -12.31
CA PRO A 51 -2.24 -2.91 -13.27
C PRO A 51 -3.61 -3.14 -12.62
N LEU A 52 -3.66 -3.52 -11.34
CA LEU A 52 -4.93 -3.65 -10.61
C LEU A 52 -5.67 -2.31 -10.53
N GLY A 53 -4.95 -1.22 -10.27
CA GLY A 53 -5.49 0.14 -10.30
C GLY A 53 -6.05 0.51 -11.67
N ILE A 54 -5.35 0.17 -12.76
CA ILE A 54 -5.83 0.39 -14.13
C ILE A 54 -7.13 -0.37 -14.38
N VAL A 55 -7.20 -1.65 -13.99
CA VAL A 55 -8.41 -2.49 -14.15
C VAL A 55 -9.58 -1.90 -13.35
N PHE A 56 -9.36 -1.46 -12.12
CA PHE A 56 -10.41 -0.86 -11.30
C PHE A 56 -10.87 0.51 -11.82
N ILE A 57 -9.99 1.34 -12.36
CA ILE A 57 -10.36 2.58 -13.05
C ILE A 57 -11.22 2.25 -14.29
N ALA A 58 -10.80 1.27 -15.10
CA ALA A 58 -11.55 0.86 -16.28
C ALA A 58 -12.93 0.26 -15.94
N ALA A 59 -13.08 -0.32 -14.75
CA ALA A 59 -14.33 -0.86 -14.23
C ALA A 59 -15.18 0.17 -13.45
N ASP A 60 -14.80 1.45 -13.48
CA ASP A 60 -15.48 2.55 -12.78
C ASP A 60 -15.58 2.36 -11.25
N ILE A 61 -14.60 1.64 -10.68
CA ILE A 61 -14.49 1.39 -9.24
C ILE A 61 -13.66 2.52 -8.62
N PRO A 62 -14.21 3.33 -7.67
CA PRO A 62 -13.54 4.51 -7.14
C PRO A 62 -12.17 4.25 -6.49
N VAL A 63 -11.96 3.04 -5.96
CA VAL A 63 -10.70 2.65 -5.33
C VAL A 63 -9.55 2.48 -6.34
N GLY A 64 -9.85 2.43 -7.65
CA GLY A 64 -8.85 2.22 -8.69
C GLY A 64 -7.75 3.27 -8.73
N PHE A 65 -8.09 4.55 -8.52
CA PHE A 65 -7.09 5.62 -8.41
C PHE A 65 -6.13 5.41 -7.24
N ILE A 66 -6.60 4.87 -6.11
CA ILE A 66 -5.77 4.61 -4.94
C ILE A 66 -4.76 3.49 -5.26
N PHE A 67 -5.23 2.38 -5.83
CA PHE A 67 -4.35 1.27 -6.24
C PHE A 67 -3.34 1.69 -7.32
N PHE A 68 -3.77 2.53 -8.26
CA PHE A 68 -2.90 3.05 -9.31
C PHE A 68 -1.76 3.90 -8.73
N VAL A 69 -2.08 4.88 -7.88
CA VAL A 69 -1.08 5.75 -7.24
C VAL A 69 -0.15 4.95 -6.33
N LEU A 70 -0.69 4.06 -5.49
CA LEU A 70 0.13 3.19 -4.63
C LEU A 70 1.03 2.26 -5.45
N GLY A 71 0.52 1.72 -6.56
CA GLY A 71 1.30 0.91 -7.49
C GLY A 71 2.51 1.65 -8.05
N ILE A 72 2.31 2.90 -8.49
CA ILE A 72 3.41 3.76 -8.96
C ILE A 72 4.41 4.03 -7.83
N VAL A 73 3.94 4.43 -6.65
CA VAL A 73 4.82 4.73 -5.51
C VAL A 73 5.68 3.52 -5.13
N TYR A 74 5.08 2.33 -5.05
CA TYR A 74 5.80 1.10 -4.72
C TYR A 74 6.76 0.66 -5.83
N LEU A 75 6.39 0.83 -7.11
CA LEU A 75 7.30 0.64 -8.24
C LEU A 75 8.53 1.54 -8.12
N VAL A 76 8.33 2.84 -7.87
CA VAL A 76 9.43 3.81 -7.73
C VAL A 76 10.32 3.47 -6.55
N ILE A 77 9.75 3.17 -5.38
CA ILE A 77 10.52 2.79 -4.18
C ILE A 77 11.34 1.53 -4.45
N GLY A 78 10.72 0.51 -5.03
CA GLY A 78 11.36 -0.76 -5.34
C GLY A 78 12.48 -0.63 -6.38
N LEU A 79 12.25 0.14 -7.45
CA LEU A 79 13.24 0.40 -8.50
C LEU A 79 14.40 1.28 -8.04
N THR A 80 14.12 2.31 -7.23
CA THR A 80 15.15 3.22 -6.71
C THR A 80 16.09 2.50 -5.74
N ASN A 81 15.59 1.53 -4.97
CA ASN A 81 16.38 0.74 -4.04
C ASN A 81 16.71 -0.66 -4.59
N ARG A 82 16.82 -0.80 -5.91
CA ARG A 82 17.17 -2.07 -6.58
C ARG A 82 18.51 -2.65 -6.17
N ASP A 83 19.42 -1.81 -5.71
CA ASP A 83 20.73 -2.14 -5.14
C ASP A 83 20.61 -2.91 -3.82
N LYS A 84 19.51 -2.71 -3.09
CA LYS A 84 19.21 -3.36 -1.80
C LYS A 84 18.30 -4.58 -1.95
N TRP A 85 18.07 -5.04 -3.18
CA TRP A 85 17.33 -6.28 -3.39
C TRP A 85 18.18 -7.44 -2.87
N LYS A 86 17.59 -8.24 -1.98
CA LYS A 86 18.24 -9.48 -1.58
C LYS A 86 18.34 -10.40 -2.80
N LYS A 87 19.51 -11.01 -2.98
CA LYS A 87 19.79 -11.99 -4.04
C LYS A 87 19.26 -13.35 -3.66
#